data_AF-A0A2A4RYS3-F1
#
_entry.id   AF-A0A2A4RYS3-F1
#
_cell.length_a   1.000
_cell.length_b   1.000
_cell.length_c   1.000
_cell.angle_alpha   90.00
_cell.angle_beta   90.00
_cell.angle_gamma   90.00
#
_symmetry.space_group_name_H-M   'P 1'
#
loop_
_entity.id
_entity.type
_entity.pdbx_description
1 polymer ?
#
loop_
_entity_poly.entity_id
_entity_poly.type
_entity_poly.pdbx_seq_one_letter_code
_entity_poly.pdbx_strand_id
1 'polypeptide(L)' 'MESPCLSKCGVSGMTNNCVSCGRTLKEIASWTGYSDEERREIMGALPARLEANKAKLAGRQP' A
#
# COMPACT_ATOMS: atom_id res chain seq x y z
N MET A 1 -4.54 -2.22 17.41
CA MET A 1 -4.24 -1.36 16.24
C MET A 1 -3.80 -2.26 15.11
N GLU A 2 -4.71 -2.55 14.20
CA GLU A 2 -4.45 -3.40 13.03
C GLU A 2 -3.66 -2.56 12.03
N SER A 3 -2.57 -3.08 11.47
CA SER A 3 -1.85 -2.39 10.41
C SER A 3 -1.37 -3.39 9.38
N PRO A 4 -1.58 -3.13 8.08
CA PRO A 4 -1.11 -4.02 7.00
C PRO A 4 0.40 -3.85 6.73
N CYS A 5 1.15 -3.27 7.67
CA CYS A 5 2.57 -3.02 7.51
C CYS A 5 3.38 -4.30 7.78
N LEU A 6 4.13 -4.75 6.78
CA LEU A 6 5.04 -5.90 6.90
C LEU A 6 6.46 -5.48 7.30
N SER A 7 6.62 -4.27 7.86
CA SER A 7 7.91 -3.65 8.21
C SER A 7 8.93 -3.57 7.06
N LYS A 8 8.45 -3.71 5.82
CA LYS A 8 9.24 -3.57 4.59
C LYS A 8 8.66 -2.43 3.76
N CYS A 9 9.27 -1.26 3.85
CA CYS A 9 8.89 -0.11 3.03
C CYS A 9 9.64 -0.17 1.70
N GLY A 10 8.90 -0.28 0.60
CA GLY A 10 9.44 -0.15 -0.75
C GLY A 10 8.46 0.64 -1.59
N VAL A 11 8.58 1.96 -1.65
CA VAL A 11 7.66 2.78 -2.45
C VAL A 11 8.12 2.78 -3.90
N SER A 12 7.26 2.36 -4.81
CA SER A 12 7.53 2.47 -6.25
C SER A 12 7.30 3.91 -6.70
N GLY A 13 8.33 4.53 -7.30
CA GLY A 13 8.22 5.88 -7.87
C GLY A 13 7.23 5.98 -9.04
N MET A 14 6.84 4.85 -9.64
CA MET A 14 5.88 4.82 -10.76
C MET A 14 4.42 4.83 -10.30
N THR A 15 4.16 4.30 -9.10
CA THR A 15 2.80 4.10 -8.57
C THR A 15 2.56 4.85 -7.27
N ASN A 16 3.58 5.51 -6.70
CA ASN A 16 3.56 6.26 -5.44
C ASN A 16 2.96 5.48 -4.26
N ASN A 17 3.08 4.16 -4.30
CA ASN A 17 2.56 3.26 -3.30
C ASN A 17 3.62 2.21 -2.93
N CYS A 18 3.49 1.67 -1.73
CA CYS A 18 4.37 0.65 -1.19
C CYS A 18 4.11 -0.66 -1.93
N VAL A 19 5.15 -1.25 -2.51
CA VAL A 19 5.09 -2.53 -3.21
C VAL A 19 4.82 -3.71 -2.27
N SER A 20 5.11 -3.54 -0.97
CA SER A 20 4.92 -4.58 0.05
C SER A 20 3.52 -4.57 0.64
N CYS A 21 3.02 -3.39 1.04
CA CYS A 21 1.73 -3.25 1.72
C CYS A 21 0.65 -2.54 0.90
N GLY A 22 0.96 -2.04 -0.30
CA GLY A 22 -0.02 -1.40 -1.21
C GLY A 22 -0.45 0.01 -0.79
N ARG A 23 0.06 0.53 0.34
CA ARG A 23 -0.30 1.85 0.87
C ARG A 23 0.54 2.97 0.30
N THR A 24 -0.06 4.13 0.13
CA THR A 24 0.61 5.37 -0.25
C THR A 24 1.28 6.03 0.95
N LEU A 25 2.28 6.90 0.70
CA LEU A 25 2.92 7.69 1.76
C LEU A 25 1.91 8.56 2.53
N LYS A 26 0.91 9.10 1.85
CA LYS A 26 -0.15 9.90 2.47
C LYS A 26 -0.97 9.09 3.47
N GLU A 27 -1.35 7.87 3.09
CA GLU A 27 -2.06 6.97 4.00
C GLU A 27 -1.19 6.56 5.17
N ILE A 28 0.11 6.28 4.95
CA ILE A 28 1.07 5.94 6.02
C ILE A 28 1.19 7.08 7.02
N ALA A 29 1.35 8.32 6.54
CA ALA A 29 1.43 9.51 7.38
C ALA A 29 0.13 9.79 8.17
N SER A 30 -1.02 9.51 7.57
CA SER A 30 -2.33 9.79 8.18
C SER A 30 -2.89 8.62 9.01
N TRP A 31 -2.19 7.49 9.09
CA TRP A 31 -2.70 6.23 9.66
C TRP A 31 -3.19 6.33 11.10
N THR A 32 -2.44 7.08 11.90
CA THR A 32 -2.73 7.29 13.32
C THR A 32 -3.97 8.14 13.53
N GLY A 33 -4.35 8.95 12.55
CA GLY A 33 -5.56 9.77 12.56
C GLY A 33 -6.80 9.10 11.98
N TYR A 34 -6.65 7.98 11.25
CA TYR A 34 -7.79 7.26 10.68
C TYR A 34 -8.60 6.50 11.73
N SER A 35 -9.92 6.50 11.54
CA SER A 35 -10.85 5.64 12.27
C SER A 35 -10.70 4.18 11.87
N ASP A 36 -11.26 3.26 12.65
CA ASP A 36 -11.18 1.83 12.34
C ASP A 36 -11.95 1.47 11.06
N GLU A 37 -12.98 2.24 10.70
CA GLU A 37 -13.69 2.09 9.42
C GLU A 37 -12.82 2.50 8.24
N GLU A 38 -12.18 3.67 8.29
CA GLU A 38 -11.25 4.12 7.25
C GLU A 38 -10.10 3.14 7.07
N ARG A 39 -9.58 2.59 8.18
CA ARG A 39 -8.53 1.57 8.14
C ARG A 39 -9.00 0.32 7.42
N ARG A 40 -10.24 -0.14 7.67
CA ARG A 40 -10.81 -1.30 6.97
C ARG A 40 -11.01 -1.04 5.49
N GLU A 41 -11.50 0.14 5.12
CA GLU A 41 -11.65 0.52 3.71
C GLU A 41 -10.29 0.53 3.00
N ILE A 42 -9.28 1.15 3.63
CA ILE A 42 -7.91 1.16 3.10
C ILE A 42 -7.41 -0.28 2.96
N MET A 43 -7.54 -1.11 4.00
CA MET A 43 -7.11 -2.52 3.99
C MET A 43 -7.82 -3.34 2.90
N GLY A 44 -9.10 -3.10 2.64
CA GLY A 44 -9.86 -3.73 1.56
C GLY A 44 -9.37 -3.34 0.17
N ALA A 45 -8.82 -2.13 0.00
CA ALA A 45 -8.28 -1.66 -1.27
C ALA A 45 -6.83 -2.11 -1.54
N LEU A 46 -6.06 -2.54 -0.53
CA LEU A 46 -4.65 -2.92 -0.69
C LEU A 46 -4.41 -4.10 -1.63
N PRO A 47 -5.19 -5.19 -1.59
CA PRO A 47 -4.98 -6.33 -2.50
C PRO A 47 -5.04 -5.90 -3.97
N ALA A 48 -6.04 -5.09 -4.35
CA ALA A 48 -6.17 -4.59 -5.72
C ALA A 48 -4.98 -3.70 -6.12
N ARG A 49 -4.48 -2.85 -5.21
CA ARG A 49 -3.30 -2.01 -5.45
C ARG A 49 -2.01 -2.83 -5.55
N LEU A 50 -1.88 -3.88 -4.75
CA LEU A 50 -0.74 -4.81 -4.80
C LEU A 50 -0.73 -5.58 -6.12
N GLU A 51 -1.87 -6.06 -6.61
CA GLU A 51 -1.95 -6.69 -7.92
C GLU A 51 -1.62 -5.71 -9.05
N ALA A 52 -2.13 -4.48 -8.99
CA ALA A 52 -1.76 -3.43 -9.94
C ALA A 52 -0.25 -3.09 -9.90
N ASN A 53 0.35 -3.11 -8.70
CA ASN A 53 1.79 -2.92 -8.54
C ASN A 53 2.59 -4.08 -9.12
N LYS A 54 2.21 -5.33 -8.83
CA LYS A 54 2.83 -6.52 -9.41
C LYS A 54 2.73 -6.50 -10.93
N ALA A 55 1.58 -6.17 -11.50
CA ALA A 55 1.40 -6.05 -12.94
C ALA A 55 2.35 -5.01 -13.57
N LYS A 56 2.52 -3.85 -12.91
CA LYS A 56 3.42 -2.79 -13.40
C LYS A 56 4.91 -3.10 -13.18
N LEU A 57 5.26 -3.84 -12.13
CA LEU A 57 6.64 -4.25 -11.83
C LEU A 57 7.06 -5.46 -12.68
N ALA A 58 6.15 -6.40 -12.96
CA ALA A 58 6.40 -7.58 -13.80
C ALA A 58 6.73 -7.22 -15.25
N GLY A 59 6.22 -6.09 -15.75
CA GLY A 59 6.61 -5.55 -17.07
C GLY A 59 8.02 -4.96 -17.13
N ARG A 60 8.77 -4.93 -16.01
CA ARG A 60 10.10 -4.31 -15.88
C ARG A 60 11.14 -5.26 -15.28
N GLN A 61 11.01 -6.56 -15.51
CA GLN A 61 12.01 -7.53 -15.06
C GLN A 61 13.00 -7.84 -16.21
N PRO A 62 14.22 -7.26 -16.22
CA PRO A 62 15.36 -7.90 -16.88
C PRO A 62 15.81 -9.15 -16.10
#